data_AF-U4QP88-F1
#
_entry.id   AF-U4QP88-F1
#
_cell.length_a   1.000
_cell.length_b   1.000
_cell.length_c   1.000
_cell.angle_alpha   90.00
_cell.angle_beta   90.00
_cell.angle_gamma   90.00
#
_symmetry.space_group_name_H-M   'P 1'
#
loop_
_entity.id
_entity.type
_entity.pdbx_description
1 polymer ?
#
loop_
_entity_poly.entity_id
_entity_poly.type
_entity_poly.pdbx_seq_one_letter_code
_entity_poly.pdbx_strand_id
1 'polypeptide(L)'
;MPVLPPLPVPVACIWQAAGYYRLPPLALVGILGVEGGRPGQAVRNTDGSEDLGPMQINSRWLPLLSRYGLTRAKILGDPCTNVWAGAWKGRRRKW
;
A
#
# COMPACT_ATOMS: atom_id res chain seq x y z
N MET A 1 0.02 20.41 17.01
CA MET A 1 0.36 19.22 16.21
C MET A 1 -0.79 18.96 15.25
N PRO A 2 -0.58 18.87 13.93
CA PRO A 2 -1.68 18.57 13.01
C PRO A 2 -2.26 17.20 13.37
N VAL A 3 -3.59 17.14 13.49
CA VAL A 3 -4.32 15.90 13.71
C VAL A 3 -4.24 15.11 12.41
N LEU A 4 -3.62 13.94 12.43
CA LEU A 4 -3.61 13.06 11.26
C LEU A 4 -5.05 12.62 10.97
N PRO A 5 -5.53 12.72 9.72
CA PRO A 5 -6.84 12.20 9.36
C PRO A 5 -6.90 10.69 9.66
N PRO A 6 -8.11 10.14 9.89
CA PRO A 6 -8.27 8.72 10.16
C PRO A 6 -7.66 7.89 9.01
N LEU A 7 -6.80 6.95 9.37
CA LEU A 7 -6.07 6.15 8.38
C LEU A 7 -7.03 5.18 7.68
N PRO A 8 -6.92 5.00 6.36
CA PRO A 8 -7.73 4.06 5.59
C PRO A 8 -7.37 2.58 5.84
N VAL A 9 -6.42 2.31 6.74
CA VAL A 9 -5.86 0.99 7.03
C VAL A 9 -5.69 0.82 8.54
N PRO A 10 -5.79 -0.41 9.09
CA PRO A 10 -5.51 -0.65 10.50
C PRO A 10 -4.06 -0.32 10.88
N VAL A 11 -3.88 0.40 11.98
CA VAL A 11 -2.54 0.81 12.50
C VAL A 11 -1.63 -0.40 12.75
N ALA A 12 -2.19 -1.53 13.23
CA ALA A 12 -1.43 -2.75 13.44
C ALA A 12 -0.73 -3.25 12.16
N CYS A 13 -1.37 -3.11 11.01
CA CYS A 13 -0.82 -3.56 9.73
C CYS A 13 0.35 -2.67 9.28
N ILE A 14 0.29 -1.38 9.57
CA ILE A 14 1.41 -0.45 9.36
C ILE A 14 2.61 -0.88 10.23
N TRP A 15 2.40 -1.10 11.53
CA TRP A 15 3.49 -1.49 12.43
C TRP A 15 4.11 -2.84 12.07
N GLN A 16 3.29 -3.85 11.75
CA GLN A 16 3.77 -5.16 11.36
C GLN A 16 4.59 -5.12 10.07
N ALA A 17 4.06 -4.46 9.02
CA ALA A 17 4.77 -4.33 7.75
C ALA A 17 6.05 -3.49 7.90
N ALA A 18 5.98 -2.38 8.64
CA ALA A 18 7.15 -1.54 8.94
C ALA A 18 8.24 -2.31 9.68
N GLY A 19 7.88 -3.08 10.70
CA GLY A 19 8.80 -3.92 11.45
C GLY A 19 9.45 -4.99 10.57
N TYR A 20 8.65 -5.69 9.78
CA TYR A 20 9.14 -6.75 8.88
C TYR A 20 10.12 -6.22 7.83
N TYR A 21 9.77 -5.12 7.16
CA TYR A 21 10.59 -4.53 6.10
C TYR A 21 11.66 -3.54 6.60
N ARG A 22 11.77 -3.34 7.92
CA ARG A 22 12.66 -2.36 8.57
C ARG A 22 12.49 -0.95 7.99
N LEU A 23 11.24 -0.51 7.88
CA LEU A 23 10.87 0.83 7.45
C LEU A 23 10.39 1.65 8.65
N PRO A 24 10.57 2.98 8.67
CA PRO A 24 9.92 3.83 9.66
C PRO A 24 8.39 3.77 9.48
N PRO A 25 7.59 3.46 10.53
CA PRO A 25 6.12 3.44 10.42
C PRO A 25 5.54 4.77 9.93
N LEU A 26 6.14 5.89 10.37
CA LEU A 26 5.76 7.23 9.92
C LEU A 26 5.97 7.46 8.42
N ALA A 27 6.90 6.75 7.79
CA ALA A 27 7.05 6.84 6.34
C ALA A 27 5.83 6.24 5.63
N LEU A 28 5.34 5.08 6.09
CA LEU A 28 4.13 4.44 5.55
C LEU A 28 2.89 5.31 5.78
N VAL A 29 2.77 5.92 6.96
CA VAL A 29 1.71 6.91 7.27
C VAL A 29 1.78 8.10 6.33
N GLY A 30 2.97 8.65 6.10
CA GLY A 30 3.17 9.76 5.17
C GLY A 30 2.71 9.44 3.75
N ILE A 31 3.03 8.24 3.26
CA ILE A 31 2.60 7.79 1.93
C ILE A 31 1.09 7.64 1.86
N LEU A 32 0.47 7.00 2.86
CA LEU A 32 -1.00 6.90 2.92
C LEU A 32 -1.67 8.28 2.89
N GLY A 33 -1.06 9.28 3.52
CA GLY A 33 -1.53 10.66 3.48
C GLY A 33 -1.37 11.35 2.13
N VAL A 34 -0.26 11.11 1.43
CA VAL A 34 0.01 11.68 0.09
C VAL A 34 -0.85 11.02 -0.99
N GLU A 35 -0.94 9.70 -0.98
CA GLU A 35 -1.68 8.92 -1.97
C GLU A 35 -3.20 9.11 -1.84
N GLY A 36 -3.70 9.24 -0.61
CA GLY A 36 -5.14 9.47 -0.35
C GLY A 36 -6.07 8.36 -0.85
N GLY A 37 -5.52 7.18 -1.14
CA GLY A 37 -6.26 6.04 -1.65
C GLY A 37 -7.21 5.44 -0.62
N ARG A 38 -8.21 4.68 -1.09
CA ARG A 38 -9.22 4.03 -0.25
C ARG A 38 -9.23 2.51 -0.43
N PRO A 39 -9.65 1.73 0.60
CA PRO A 39 -9.88 0.29 0.44
C PRO A 39 -10.81 0.00 -0.74
N GLY A 40 -10.49 -1.01 -1.54
CA GLY A 40 -11.26 -1.37 -2.74
C GLY A 40 -11.10 -0.44 -3.95
N GLN A 41 -10.39 0.69 -3.83
CA GLN A 41 -10.20 1.62 -4.95
C GLN A 41 -9.25 1.05 -5.99
N ALA A 42 -9.61 1.15 -7.27
CA ALA A 42 -8.72 0.93 -8.39
C ALA A 42 -8.82 2.13 -9.33
N VAL A 43 -7.74 2.89 -9.51
CA VAL A 43 -7.69 4.05 -10.39
C VAL A 43 -6.97 3.66 -11.67
N ARG A 44 -7.62 3.80 -12.82
CA ARG A 44 -7.04 3.41 -14.11
C ARG A 44 -6.18 4.54 -14.68
N ASN A 45 -4.97 4.19 -15.08
CA ASN A 45 -4.00 5.09 -15.70
C ASN A 45 -4.15 5.08 -17.23
N THR A 46 -3.62 6.12 -17.87
CA THR A 46 -3.65 6.29 -19.34
C THR A 46 -2.90 5.18 -20.09
N ASP A 47 -1.90 4.58 -19.45
CA ASP A 47 -1.12 3.46 -19.99
C ASP A 47 -1.77 2.08 -19.78
N GLY A 48 -2.99 2.04 -19.24
CA GLY A 48 -3.74 0.81 -18.98
C GLY A 48 -3.40 0.11 -17.67
N SER A 49 -2.43 0.60 -16.89
CA SER A 49 -2.21 0.14 -15.51
C SER A 49 -3.27 0.68 -14.56
N GLU A 50 -3.30 0.16 -13.34
CA GLU A 50 -4.22 0.62 -12.30
C GLU A 50 -3.48 0.81 -10.98
N ASP A 51 -3.79 1.87 -10.23
CA ASP A 51 -3.29 2.07 -8.88
C ASP A 51 -4.31 1.59 -7.85
N LEU A 52 -3.87 0.67 -6.99
CA LEU A 52 -4.73 -0.17 -6.18
C LEU A 52 -4.68 0.21 -4.70
N GLY A 53 -5.85 0.50 -4.14
CA GLY A 53 -6.12 0.64 -2.72
C GLY A 53 -5.42 1.81 -2.03
N PRO A 54 -5.32 1.78 -0.68
CA PRO A 54 -4.82 2.88 0.12
C PRO A 54 -3.41 3.39 -0.22
N MET A 55 -2.49 2.50 -0.57
CA MET A 55 -1.12 2.85 -0.94
C MET A 55 -0.91 2.97 -2.45
N GLN A 56 -2.00 3.02 -3.24
CA GLN A 56 -1.99 3.20 -4.69
C GLN A 56 -0.96 2.30 -5.38
N ILE A 57 -1.02 1.00 -5.10
CA ILE A 57 -0.08 0.02 -5.63
C ILE A 57 -0.35 -0.19 -7.12
N ASN A 58 0.58 0.22 -7.97
CA ASN A 58 0.43 0.05 -9.41
C ASN A 58 0.36 -1.44 -9.82
N SER A 59 -0.60 -1.77 -10.68
CA SER A 59 -0.91 -3.14 -11.12
C SER A 59 0.23 -3.80 -11.91
N ARG A 60 1.21 -3.03 -12.42
CA ARG A 60 2.43 -3.55 -13.04
C ARG A 60 3.27 -4.42 -12.09
N TRP A 61 3.13 -4.23 -10.78
CA TRP A 61 3.85 -5.02 -9.79
C TRP A 61 3.19 -6.37 -9.49
N LEU A 62 1.93 -6.58 -9.91
CA LEU A 62 1.18 -7.80 -9.62
C LEU A 62 1.88 -9.09 -10.05
N PRO A 63 2.55 -9.20 -11.22
CA PRO A 63 3.25 -10.43 -11.60
C PRO A 63 4.35 -10.85 -10.61
N LEU A 64 4.99 -9.87 -9.94
CA LEU A 64 6.02 -10.13 -8.95
C LEU A 64 5.42 -10.30 -7.54
N LEU A 65 4.47 -9.43 -7.17
CA LEU A 65 3.77 -9.46 -5.88
C LEU A 65 2.98 -10.76 -5.68
N SER A 66 2.38 -11.29 -6.74
CA SER A 66 1.60 -12.55 -6.68
C SER A 66 2.44 -13.75 -6.26
N ARG A 67 3.76 -13.74 -6.51
CA ARG A 67 4.69 -14.79 -6.05
C ARG A 67 4.82 -14.83 -4.52
N TYR A 68 4.48 -13.72 -3.85
CA TYR A 68 4.45 -13.60 -2.39
C TYR A 68 3.02 -13.64 -1.85
N GLY A 69 2.04 -14.06 -2.66
CA GLY A 69 0.63 -14.13 -2.27
C GLY A 69 -0.10 -12.79 -2.26
N LEU A 70 0.54 -11.69 -2.70
CA LEU A 70 -0.02 -10.35 -2.78
C LEU A 70 -0.72 -10.14 -4.14
N THR A 71 -1.89 -10.77 -4.30
CA THR A 71 -2.69 -10.72 -5.54
C THR A 71 -3.57 -9.47 -5.62
N ARG A 72 -4.04 -9.10 -6.82
CA ARG A 72 -4.97 -7.95 -7.04
C ARG A 72 -6.19 -8.02 -6.12
N ALA A 73 -6.84 -9.19 -6.06
CA ALA A 73 -8.03 -9.39 -5.25
C ALA A 73 -7.77 -9.13 -3.77
N LYS A 74 -6.63 -9.60 -3.24
CA LYS A 74 -6.26 -9.37 -1.84
C LYS A 74 -5.82 -7.93 -1.59
N ILE A 75 -5.07 -7.31 -2.50
CA ILE A 75 -4.63 -5.90 -2.38
C ILE A 75 -5.82 -4.93 -2.37
N LEU A 76 -6.90 -5.25 -3.08
CA LEU A 76 -8.12 -4.44 -3.08
C LEU A 76 -9.06 -4.81 -1.92
N GLY A 77 -9.20 -6.09 -1.60
CA GLY A 77 -10.13 -6.60 -0.60
C GLY A 77 -9.64 -6.51 0.85
N ASP A 78 -8.32 -6.44 1.07
CA ASP A 78 -7.72 -6.35 2.40
C ASP A 78 -6.75 -5.14 2.49
N PRO A 79 -7.11 -4.10 3.27
CA PRO A 79 -6.26 -2.94 3.50
C PRO A 79 -4.87 -3.31 4.07
N CYS A 80 -4.77 -4.39 4.84
CA CYS A 80 -3.50 -4.83 5.39
C CYS A 80 -2.59 -5.40 4.31
N THR A 81 -3.10 -6.30 3.46
CA THR A 81 -2.38 -6.78 2.28
C THR A 81 -1.88 -5.62 1.40
N ASN A 82 -2.68 -4.57 1.24
CA ASN A 82 -2.27 -3.36 0.51
C ASN A 82 -1.04 -2.69 1.16
N VAL A 83 -1.05 -2.53 2.48
CA VAL A 83 0.10 -1.98 3.24
C VAL A 83 1.35 -2.83 3.10
N TRP A 84 1.20 -4.16 3.15
CA TRP A 84 2.30 -5.10 2.94
C TRP A 84 2.91 -4.99 1.54
N ALA A 85 2.07 -4.83 0.51
CA ALA A 85 2.53 -4.60 -0.86
C ALA A 85 3.27 -3.27 -1.01
N GLY A 86 2.77 -2.21 -0.37
CA GLY A 86 3.48 -0.94 -0.31
C GLY A 86 4.83 -1.06 0.38
N ALA A 87 4.87 -1.59 1.59
CA ALA A 87 6.12 -1.73 2.34
C ALA A 87 7.17 -2.56 1.57
N TRP A 88 6.73 -3.61 0.86
CA TRP A 88 7.57 -4.35 -0.07
C TRP A 88 8.17 -3.47 -1.18
N LYS A 89 7.34 -2.63 -1.83
CA LYS A 89 7.77 -1.67 -2.88
C LYS A 89 8.79 -0.68 -2.30
N GLY A 90 8.47 -0.06 -1.17
CA GLY A 90 9.31 0.93 -0.49
C GLY A 90 10.70 0.40 -0.14
N ARG A 91 10.79 -0.84 0.35
CA ARG A 91 12.07 -1.48 0.68
C ARG A 91 12.92 -1.81 -0.55
N ARG A 92 12.28 -2.14 -1.68
CA ARG A 92 12.97 -2.64 -2.88
C ARG A 92 13.35 -1.54 -3.86
N ARG A 93 12.56 -0.47 -3.99
CA ARG A 93 12.72 0.50 -5.10
C ARG A 93 12.63 1.97 -4.72
N LYS A 94 12.47 2.32 -3.42
CA LYS A 94 12.01 3.65 -2.98
C LYS A 94 10.66 4.01 -3.61
N TRP A 95 9.92 4.89 -2.96
CA TRP A 95 8.52 5.16 -3.25
C TRP A 95 8.32 5.91 -4.56
#